data_AF-A0A970CM59-F1
#
_entry.id   AF-A0A970CM59-F1
#
_cell.length_a   1.000
_cell.length_b   1.000
_cell.length_c   1.000
_cell.angle_alpha   90.00
_cell.angle_beta   90.00
_cell.angle_gamma   90.00
#
_symmetry.space_group_name_H-M   'P 1'
#
loop_
_entity.id
_entity.type
_entity.pdbx_description
1 polymer ?
#
loop_
_entity_poly.entity_id
_entity_poly.type
_entity_poly.pdbx_seq_one_letter_code
_entity_poly.pdbx_strand_id
1 'polypeptide(L)'
;MTLKLGTTTRNTQQRQVIKECIRQLSHPTADDVWHCVVDKLPNVNKTTIYRNLNRLVEEGALQRFMTADGVMLFDSTLEEHYHLRCERCGRVFDVEPILFDQVAEIVQQKKHFLITGQKLIFSGICATCQDARAAENDKATAHAKCVNANQKSPIFFEGEKPE
;
A
#
# COMPACT_ATOMS: atom_id res chain seq x y z
N MET A 1 -23.51 37.33 25.94
CA MET A 1 -22.23 36.59 26.00
C MET A 1 -21.85 36.21 24.59
N THR A 2 -21.03 37.04 23.94
CA THR A 2 -20.66 36.89 22.53
C THR A 2 -19.53 35.86 22.44
N LEU A 3 -19.82 34.68 21.88
CA LEU A 3 -18.83 33.64 21.61
C LEU A 3 -17.84 34.18 20.58
N LYS A 4 -16.58 34.38 20.99
CA LYS A 4 -15.47 34.67 20.07
C LYS A 4 -15.21 33.41 19.24
N LEU A 5 -15.53 33.45 17.94
CA LEU A 5 -15.04 32.45 16.99
C LEU A 5 -13.51 32.47 17.00
N GLY A 6 -12.89 31.40 17.49
CA GLY A 6 -11.44 31.28 17.58
C GLY A 6 -10.81 31.23 16.20
N THR A 7 -9.90 32.16 15.92
CA THR A 7 -9.01 32.14 14.76
C THR A 7 -8.22 30.83 14.73
N THR A 8 -8.49 29.99 13.74
CA THR A 8 -7.76 28.74 13.50
C THR A 8 -6.29 29.07 13.21
N THR A 9 -5.36 28.59 14.04
CA THR A 9 -3.94 28.88 13.84
C THR A 9 -3.42 28.22 12.56
N ARG A 10 -2.39 28.79 11.93
CA ARG A 10 -1.73 28.22 10.73
C ARG A 10 -1.36 26.73 10.91
N ASN A 11 -0.90 26.37 12.11
CA ASN A 11 -0.52 24.99 12.40
C ASN A 11 -1.75 24.07 12.48
N THR A 12 -2.85 24.55 13.04
CA THR A 12 -4.14 23.83 13.05
C THR A 12 -4.64 23.57 11.63
N GLN A 13 -4.58 24.55 10.73
CA GLN A 13 -4.99 24.37 9.34
C GLN A 13 -4.14 23.31 8.62
N GLN A 14 -2.81 23.39 8.74
CA GLN A 14 -1.88 22.42 8.14
C GLN A 14 -2.16 20.99 8.61
N ARG A 15 -2.37 20.78 9.92
CA ARG A 15 -2.68 19.47 10.48
C ARG A 15 -4.01 18.90 9.97
N GLN A 16 -5.02 19.74 9.77
CA GLN A 16 -6.28 19.29 9.19
C GLN A 16 -6.11 18.84 7.74
N VAL A 17 -5.36 19.61 6.93
CA VAL A 17 -5.08 19.24 5.53
C VAL A 17 -4.25 17.95 5.43
N ILE A 18 -3.29 17.75 6.33
CA ILE A 18 -2.52 16.50 6.40
C ILE A 18 -3.43 15.29 6.66
N LYS A 19 -4.31 15.36 7.67
CA LYS A 19 -5.25 14.28 7.97
C LYS A 19 -6.22 14.01 6.82
N GLU A 20 -6.66 15.07 6.13
CA GLU A 20 -7.49 14.95 4.94
C GLU A 20 -6.77 14.17 3.83
N CYS A 21 -5.52 14.53 3.53
CA CYS A 21 -4.70 13.83 2.54
C CYS A 21 -4.48 12.37 2.88
N ILE A 22 -4.22 12.05 4.16
CA ILE A 22 -4.04 10.66 4.60
C ILE A 22 -5.31 9.85 4.36
N ARG A 23 -6.48 10.38 4.76
CA ARG A 23 -7.75 9.69 4.55
C ARG A 23 -8.06 9.45 3.07
N GLN A 24 -7.72 10.40 2.20
CA GLN A 24 -7.91 10.27 0.75
C GLN A 24 -6.99 9.22 0.13
N LEU A 25 -5.75 9.13 0.62
CA LEU A 25 -4.72 8.22 0.10
C LEU A 25 -4.70 6.86 0.82
N SER A 26 -5.51 6.71 1.88
CA SER A 26 -5.57 5.55 2.79
C SER A 26 -4.26 5.34 3.56
N HIS A 27 -3.20 4.84 2.90
CA HIS A 27 -1.92 4.48 3.52
C HIS A 27 -0.72 5.15 2.83
N PRO A 28 -0.65 6.49 2.78
CA PRO A 28 0.43 7.18 2.08
C PRO A 28 1.78 7.12 2.80
N THR A 29 2.85 7.28 2.02
CA THR A 29 4.15 7.69 2.56
C THR A 29 4.14 9.17 2.96
N ALA A 30 5.16 9.62 3.70
CA ALA A 30 5.32 11.05 3.99
C ALA A 30 5.45 11.91 2.72
N ASP A 31 6.00 11.34 1.64
CA ASP A 31 6.16 12.02 0.36
C ASP A 31 4.84 12.16 -0.38
N ASP A 32 4.01 11.11 -0.38
CA ASP A 32 2.66 11.17 -0.96
C ASP A 32 1.79 12.21 -0.24
N VAL A 33 1.88 12.26 1.11
CA VAL A 33 1.21 13.30 1.90
C VAL A 33 1.73 14.69 1.51
N TRP A 34 3.04 14.87 1.38
CA TRP A 34 3.62 16.16 1.01
C TRP A 34 3.10 16.64 -0.35
N HIS A 35 3.09 15.77 -1.37
CA HIS A 35 2.56 16.10 -2.69
C HIS A 35 1.08 16.51 -2.61
N CYS A 36 0.23 15.73 -1.92
CA CYS A 36 -1.19 16.07 -1.75
C CYS A 36 -1.40 17.39 -0.99
N VAL A 37 -0.57 17.70 0.00
CA VAL A 37 -0.71 18.91 0.79
C VAL A 37 -0.24 20.15 0.02
N VAL A 38 0.82 20.07 -0.78
CA VAL A 38 1.33 21.21 -1.56
C VAL A 38 0.29 21.71 -2.56
N ASP A 39 -0.50 20.82 -3.15
CA ASP A 39 -1.61 21.19 -4.04
C ASP A 39 -2.66 22.06 -3.33
N LYS A 40 -2.84 21.86 -2.03
CA LYS A 40 -3.82 22.58 -1.19
C LYS A 40 -3.21 23.78 -0.45
N LEU A 41 -1.91 23.72 -0.13
CA LEU A 41 -1.14 24.70 0.64
C LEU A 41 0.24 24.93 0.00
N PRO A 42 0.35 25.74 -1.06
CA PRO A 42 1.56 25.84 -1.89
C PRO A 42 2.82 26.31 -1.15
N ASN A 43 2.66 27.03 -0.04
CA ASN A 43 3.77 27.63 0.71
C ASN A 43 4.30 26.72 1.85
N VAL A 44 3.80 25.48 1.98
CA VAL A 44 4.26 24.57 3.02
C VAL A 44 5.55 23.87 2.60
N ASN A 45 6.55 23.85 3.50
CA ASN A 45 7.77 23.10 3.24
C ASN A 45 7.64 21.63 3.67
N LYS A 46 8.42 20.76 3.02
CA LYS A 46 8.46 19.32 3.29
C LYS A 46 8.78 19.02 4.76
N THR A 47 9.79 19.69 5.34
CA THR A 47 10.16 19.53 6.77
C THR A 47 8.98 19.78 7.74
N THR A 48 8.09 20.72 7.42
CA THR A 48 6.91 21.04 8.23
C THR A 48 5.88 19.93 8.14
N ILE A 49 5.71 19.27 6.99
CA ILE A 49 4.85 18.09 6.87
C ILE A 49 5.37 16.97 7.76
N TYR A 50 6.65 16.65 7.66
CA TYR A 50 7.29 15.59 8.46
C TYR A 50 7.16 15.86 9.98
N ARG A 51 7.41 17.10 10.42
CA ARG A 51 7.24 17.47 11.82
C ARG A 51 5.80 17.34 12.29
N ASN A 52 4.82 17.75 11.48
CA ASN A 52 3.41 17.60 11.85
C ASN A 52 2.98 16.12 11.85
N LEU A 53 3.46 15.30 10.91
CA LEU A 53 3.19 13.85 10.91
C LEU A 53 3.68 13.20 12.20
N ASN A 54 4.93 13.44 12.59
CA ASN A 54 5.48 12.92 13.85
C ASN A 54 4.66 13.39 15.05
N ARG A 55 4.32 14.67 15.09
CA ARG A 55 3.53 15.23 16.19
C ARG A 55 2.12 14.64 16.27
N LEU A 56 1.46 14.44 15.13
CA LEU A 56 0.15 13.81 15.10
C LEU A 56 0.21 12.35 15.57
N VAL A 57 1.30 11.63 15.28
CA VAL A 57 1.53 10.28 15.80
C VAL A 57 1.80 10.30 17.31
N GLU A 58 2.63 11.21 17.80
CA GLU A 58 2.89 11.40 19.24
C GLU A 58 1.62 11.77 20.02
N GLU A 59 0.74 12.56 19.41
CA GLU A 59 -0.56 12.97 19.96
C GLU A 59 -1.65 11.88 19.82
N GLY A 60 -1.34 10.73 19.21
CA GLY A 60 -2.28 9.63 18.98
C GLY A 60 -3.39 9.96 17.96
N ALA A 61 -3.22 11.00 17.16
CA ALA A 61 -4.17 11.44 16.13
C ALA A 61 -3.95 10.75 14.78
N LEU A 62 -2.83 10.05 14.62
CA LEU A 62 -2.47 9.19 13.50
C LEU A 62 -1.70 8.00 14.04
N GLN A 63 -1.65 6.92 13.27
CA GLN A 63 -0.70 5.84 13.49
C GLN A 63 0.26 5.69 12.31
N ARG A 64 1.34 4.94 12.56
CA ARG A 64 2.32 4.60 11.52
C ARG A 64 2.80 3.17 11.67
N PHE A 65 3.15 2.57 10.54
CA PHE A 65 3.80 1.28 10.49
C PHE A 65 4.87 1.27 9.40
N MET A 66 5.76 0.30 9.52
CA MET A 66 6.82 0.07 8.56
C MET A 66 6.52 -1.25 7.85
N THR A 67 6.60 -1.23 6.53
CA THR A 67 6.49 -2.43 5.71
C THR A 67 7.77 -3.27 5.81
N ALA A 68 7.71 -4.53 5.34
CA ALA A 68 8.86 -5.43 5.38
C ALA A 68 10.09 -4.90 4.61
N ASP A 69 9.87 -4.08 3.59
CA ASP A 69 10.88 -3.40 2.78
C ASP A 69 11.32 -2.04 3.34
N GLY A 70 10.93 -1.70 4.58
CA GLY A 70 11.40 -0.50 5.27
C GLY A 70 10.66 0.79 4.94
N VAL A 71 9.55 0.72 4.20
CA VAL A 71 8.74 1.90 3.86
C VAL A 71 7.83 2.26 5.02
N MET A 72 7.86 3.53 5.44
CA MET A 72 7.00 4.04 6.49
C MET A 72 5.70 4.61 5.90
N LEU A 73 4.57 4.05 6.34
CA LEU A 73 3.24 4.46 5.94
C LEU A 73 2.50 5.07 7.13
N PHE A 74 1.62 6.02 6.83
CA PHE A 74 0.78 6.70 7.82
C PHE A 74 -0.67 6.32 7.60
N ASP A 75 -1.41 6.20 8.70
CA ASP A 75 -2.81 5.87 8.70
C ASP A 75 -3.58 6.75 9.69
N SER A 76 -4.78 7.14 9.29
CA SER A 76 -5.71 7.97 10.06
C SER A 76 -6.77 7.17 10.81
N THR A 77 -6.93 5.89 10.48
CA THR A 77 -7.74 4.94 11.25
C THR A 77 -6.98 4.61 12.53
N LEU A 78 -7.63 4.71 13.68
CA LEU A 78 -7.02 4.41 14.98
C LEU A 78 -7.56 3.12 15.60
N GLU A 79 -8.67 2.62 15.05
CA GLU A 79 -9.25 1.34 15.43
C GLU A 79 -8.34 0.20 14.97
N GLU A 80 -8.31 -0.89 15.72
CA GLU A 80 -7.49 -2.04 15.38
C GLU A 80 -7.97 -2.64 14.05
N HIS A 81 -7.04 -2.85 13.13
CA HIS A 81 -7.23 -3.52 11.86
C HIS A 81 -5.89 -4.11 11.40
N TYR A 82 -5.95 -4.98 10.41
CA TYR A 82 -4.76 -5.59 9.81
C TYR A 82 -4.54 -5.08 8.40
N HIS A 83 -3.28 -5.13 7.95
CA HIS A 83 -2.91 -4.62 6.65
C HIS A 83 -2.63 -5.78 5.68
N LEU A 84 -3.12 -5.67 4.46
CA LEU A 84 -2.73 -6.54 3.34
C LEU A 84 -1.93 -5.70 2.34
N ARG A 85 -0.69 -6.10 2.04
CA ARG A 85 0.21 -5.40 1.12
C ARG A 85 0.40 -6.20 -0.17
N CYS A 86 0.23 -5.51 -1.29
CA CYS A 86 0.60 -6.06 -2.58
C CYS A 86 2.10 -5.92 -2.85
N GLU A 87 2.80 -7.03 -3.10
CA GLU A 87 4.24 -7.03 -3.40
C GLU A 87 4.57 -6.50 -4.81
N ARG A 88 3.59 -6.50 -5.73
CA ARG A 88 3.80 -6.00 -7.11
C ARG A 88 3.60 -4.49 -7.24
N CYS A 89 2.55 -3.94 -6.63
CA CYS A 89 2.21 -2.52 -6.77
C CYS A 89 2.41 -1.70 -5.50
N GLY A 90 2.78 -2.32 -4.37
CA GLY A 90 3.01 -1.65 -3.10
C GLY A 90 1.75 -1.17 -2.37
N ARG A 91 0.56 -1.22 -2.99
CA ARG A 91 -0.71 -0.80 -2.37
C ARG A 91 -1.01 -1.62 -1.12
N VAL A 92 -1.53 -0.92 -0.10
CA VAL A 92 -1.97 -1.49 1.18
C VAL A 92 -3.49 -1.39 1.28
N PHE A 93 -4.10 -2.42 1.83
CA PHE A 93 -5.54 -2.57 2.01
C PHE A 93 -5.83 -2.95 3.46
N ASP A 94 -6.98 -2.52 3.97
CA ASP A 94 -7.45 -2.86 5.29
C ASP A 94 -8.14 -4.22 5.30
N VAL A 95 -7.94 -4.95 6.38
CA VAL A 95 -8.60 -6.21 6.69
C VAL A 95 -9.22 -6.06 8.07
N GLU A 96 -10.52 -6.35 8.16
CA GLU A 96 -11.21 -6.38 9.44
C GLU A 96 -10.51 -7.33 10.43
N PRO A 97 -10.51 -7.01 11.73
CA PRO A 97 -9.94 -7.88 12.74
C PRO A 97 -10.51 -9.30 12.66
N ILE A 98 -9.68 -10.25 12.24
CA ILE A 98 -9.93 -11.68 12.36
C ILE A 98 -9.36 -12.19 13.69
N LEU A 99 -9.89 -13.30 14.22
CA LEU A 99 -9.65 -13.89 15.56
C LEU A 99 -8.16 -14.16 15.91
N PHE A 100 -7.33 -13.12 16.05
CA PHE A 100 -5.92 -13.20 16.45
C PHE A 100 -5.68 -12.90 17.93
N ASP A 101 -6.67 -12.37 18.64
CA ASP A 101 -6.58 -12.12 20.08
C ASP A 101 -6.22 -13.40 20.85
N GLN A 102 -6.73 -14.55 20.38
CA GLN A 102 -6.42 -15.87 20.94
C GLN A 102 -4.91 -16.21 20.83
N VAL A 103 -4.23 -15.76 19.79
CA VAL A 103 -2.79 -16.00 19.61
C VAL A 103 -1.98 -15.22 20.63
N ALA A 104 -2.32 -13.94 20.83
CA ALA A 104 -1.64 -13.09 21.80
C ALA A 104 -1.78 -13.66 23.22
N GLU A 105 -2.99 -14.09 23.62
CA GLU A 105 -3.23 -14.72 24.92
C GLU A 105 -2.37 -15.97 25.14
N ILE A 106 -2.32 -16.87 24.15
CA ILE A 106 -1.52 -18.11 24.21
C ILE A 106 -0.03 -17.79 24.40
N VAL A 107 0.49 -16.78 23.71
CA VAL A 107 1.90 -16.38 23.82
C VAL A 107 2.20 -15.82 25.20
N GLN A 108 1.35 -14.93 25.73
CA GLN A 108 1.52 -14.36 27.08
C GLN A 108 1.55 -15.46 28.15
N GLN A 109 0.58 -16.39 28.10
CA GLN A 109 0.48 -17.49 29.05
C GLN A 109 1.70 -18.43 29.00
N LYS A 110 2.17 -18.79 27.80
CA LYS A 110 3.29 -19.72 27.65
C LYS A 110 4.65 -19.12 27.98
N LYS A 111 4.80 -17.80 27.86
CA LYS A 111 6.10 -17.12 27.96
C LYS A 111 6.22 -16.17 29.15
N HIS A 112 5.16 -15.99 29.93
CA HIS A 112 5.10 -15.01 31.01
C HIS A 112 5.53 -13.61 30.53
N PHE A 113 5.06 -13.23 29.34
CA PHE A 113 5.41 -11.99 28.68
C PHE A 113 4.21 -11.05 28.68
N LEU A 114 4.42 -9.75 28.91
CA LEU A 114 3.37 -8.74 28.78
C LEU A 114 3.36 -8.22 27.33
N ILE A 115 2.33 -8.56 26.56
CA ILE A 115 2.16 -8.03 25.21
C ILE A 115 1.50 -6.65 25.30
N THR A 116 2.16 -5.63 24.76
CA THR A 116 1.67 -4.24 24.73
C THR A 116 1.04 -3.86 23.39
N GLY A 117 1.07 -4.76 22.41
CA GLY A 117 0.46 -4.59 21.10
C GLY A 117 0.94 -5.63 20.10
N GLN A 118 0.22 -5.72 19.00
CA GLN A 118 0.54 -6.57 17.85
C GLN A 118 0.41 -5.76 16.57
N LYS A 119 1.24 -6.07 15.57
CA LYS A 119 1.10 -5.54 14.21
C LYS A 119 1.18 -6.70 13.25
N LEU A 120 0.15 -6.86 12.42
CA LEU A 120 0.09 -7.91 11.42
C LEU A 120 -0.05 -7.28 10.03
N ILE A 121 0.84 -7.70 9.13
CA ILE A 121 0.83 -7.32 7.72
C ILE A 121 0.91 -8.60 6.91
N PHE A 122 -0.12 -8.86 6.10
CA PHE A 122 -0.12 -9.93 5.12
C PHE A 122 0.54 -9.45 3.83
N SER A 123 1.45 -10.23 3.26
CA SER A 123 2.04 -9.94 1.94
C SER A 123 1.43 -10.85 0.88
N GLY A 124 1.11 -10.31 -0.29
CA GLY A 124 0.56 -11.07 -1.40
C GLY A 124 0.45 -10.27 -2.71
N ILE A 125 -0.41 -10.72 -3.63
CA ILE A 125 -0.65 -10.03 -4.92
C ILE A 125 -2.13 -9.65 -4.98
N CYS A 126 -2.45 -8.37 -5.19
CA CYS A 126 -3.84 -7.91 -5.28
C CYS A 126 -4.50 -8.36 -6.58
N ALA A 127 -5.84 -8.40 -6.60
CA ALA A 127 -6.63 -8.85 -7.76
C ALA A 127 -6.21 -8.16 -9.07
N THR A 128 -6.09 -6.82 -9.08
CA THR A 128 -5.63 -6.06 -10.25
C THR A 128 -4.28 -6.56 -10.78
N CYS A 129 -3.36 -6.91 -9.88
CA CYS A 129 -2.03 -7.38 -10.24
C CYS A 129 -2.02 -8.86 -10.66
N GLN A 130 -2.96 -9.66 -10.17
CA GLN A 130 -3.18 -11.03 -10.63
C GLN A 130 -3.75 -11.03 -12.05
N ASP A 131 -4.76 -10.19 -12.32
CA ASP A 131 -5.42 -10.08 -13.62
C ASP A 131 -4.47 -9.55 -14.70
N ALA A 132 -3.66 -8.53 -14.39
CA ALA A 132 -2.64 -8.02 -15.31
C ALA A 132 -1.62 -9.11 -15.70
N ARG A 133 -1.26 -10.00 -14.75
CA ARG A 133 -0.36 -11.13 -15.01
C ARG A 133 -1.02 -12.21 -15.88
N ALA A 134 -2.31 -12.48 -15.68
CA ALA A 134 -3.06 -13.40 -16.53
C ALA A 134 -3.09 -12.91 -17.99
N ALA A 135 -3.39 -11.61 -18.19
CA ALA A 135 -3.40 -11.00 -19.52
C ALA A 135 -2.01 -10.98 -20.21
N GLU A 136 -0.93 -10.79 -19.44
CA GLU A 136 0.45 -10.88 -19.94
C GLU A 136 0.81 -12.33 -20.33
N ASN A 137 0.44 -13.31 -19.52
CA ASN A 137 0.66 -14.73 -19.78
C ASN A 137 -0.14 -15.23 -20.99
N ASP A 138 -1.39 -14.78 -21.17
CA ASP A 138 -2.22 -15.13 -22.32
C ASP A 138 -1.64 -14.59 -23.63
N LYS A 139 -1.08 -13.37 -23.61
CA LYS A 139 -0.36 -12.79 -24.76
C LYS A 139 0.95 -13.53 -25.07
N ALA A 140 1.71 -13.91 -24.04
CA ALA A 140 2.92 -14.70 -24.22
C ALA A 140 2.61 -16.10 -24.79
N THR A 141 1.51 -16.72 -24.34
CA THR A 141 1.04 -18.03 -24.83
C THR A 141 0.48 -17.92 -26.26
N ALA A 142 -0.22 -16.84 -26.59
CA ALA A 142 -0.69 -16.56 -27.95
C ALA A 142 0.47 -16.27 -28.92
N HIS A 143 1.49 -15.52 -28.48
CA HIS A 143 2.69 -15.26 -29.26
C HIS A 143 3.48 -16.57 -29.51
N ALA A 144 3.66 -17.41 -28.49
CA ALA A 144 4.30 -18.72 -28.63
C ALA A 144 3.53 -19.66 -29.57
N LYS A 145 2.19 -19.64 -29.54
CA LYS A 145 1.34 -20.39 -30.49
C LYS A 145 1.47 -19.88 -31.92
N CYS A 146 1.53 -18.57 -32.13
CA CYS A 146 1.68 -17.97 -33.46
C CYS A 146 3.05 -18.28 -34.08
N VAL A 147 4.12 -18.25 -33.29
CA VAL A 147 5.48 -18.57 -33.77
C VAL A 147 5.61 -20.04 -34.16
N ASN A 148 4.95 -20.95 -33.43
CA ASN A 148 5.02 -22.39 -33.69
C ASN A 148 4.10 -22.86 -34.85
N ALA A 149 3.06 -22.10 -35.19
CA ALA A 149 2.20 -22.36 -36.35
C ALA A 149 2.89 -22.03 -37.69
N ASN A 150 3.95 -21.23 -37.70
CA ASN A 150 4.63 -20.77 -38.90
C ASN A 150 5.90 -21.59 -39.26
N GLN A 151 6.11 -22.76 -38.64
CA GLN A 151 7.27 -23.65 -38.87
C GLN A 151 6.92 -24.98 -39.55
N LYS A 152 5.74 -25.12 -40.18
CA LYS A 152 5.41 -26.30 -41.00
C LYS A 152 4.90 -25.90 -42.38
N SER A 153 5.83 -25.59 -43.27
CA SER A 153 5.66 -25.87 -44.69
C SER A 153 6.64 -26.98 -45.05
N PRO A 154 6.20 -28.22 -45.31
CA PRO A 154 7.07 -29.23 -45.87
C PRO A 154 7.24 -28.91 -47.36
N ILE A 155 8.40 -28.41 -47.74
CA ILE A 155 8.81 -28.43 -49.15
C ILE A 155 9.12 -29.89 -49.52
N PHE A 156 8.09 -30.54 -50.04
CA PHE A 156 8.20 -31.79 -50.80
C PHE A 156 9.02 -31.48 -52.05
N PHE A 157 10.25 -31.97 -52.13
CA PHE A 157 10.98 -32.09 -53.39
C PHE A 157 10.91 -33.54 -53.83
N GLU A 158 9.94 -33.82 -54.70
CA GLU A 158 9.93 -35.00 -55.55
C GLU A 158 11.00 -34.85 -56.64
N GLY A 159 11.71 -35.95 -56.91
CA GLY A 159 12.27 -36.27 -58.22
C GLY A 159 13.63 -35.66 -58.55
N GLU A 160 14.66 -36.50 -58.63
CA GLU A 160 15.18 -36.99 -59.92
C GLU A 160 16.41 -37.90 -59.69
N LYS A 161 16.26 -39.17 -60.08
CA LYS A 161 17.38 -39.99 -60.57
C LYS A 161 17.59 -39.56 -62.03
N PRO A 162 18.83 -39.48 -62.55
CA PRO A 162 19.32 -40.66 -63.28
C PRO A 162 20.86 -40.88 -63.29
N GLU A 163 21.19 -42.12 -63.70
CA GLU A 163 22.47 -42.75 -64.12
C GLU A 163 23.60 -42.95 -63.10
#